data_AF-A0A1F3SM50-F1
#
_entry.id   AF-A0A1F3SM50-F1
#
_cell.length_a   1.000
_cell.length_b   1.000
_cell.length_c   1.000
_cell.angle_alpha   90.00
_cell.angle_beta   90.00
_cell.angle_gamma   90.00
#
_symmetry.space_group_name_H-M   'P 1'
#
loop_
_entity.id
_entity.type
_entity.pdbx_description
1 polymer ?
#
loop_
_entity_poly.entity_id
_entity_poly.type
_entity_poly.pdbx_seq_one_letter_code
_entity_poly.pdbx_strand_id
1 'polypeptide(L)'
;MKNLLCLLLVLAVTACAFKSNNDGDGGAGGGGKTTSLSVGFDSNGDIDGDHVTNGEEIALGRNPHVAELPELSVSFLQNYKIEAKDGDKSFILDTKVVQNDPNFRYRVGSLVMRDSALSVAAKVGKFSSHTTGEITPYDLAWVKYPEIDQAFFQDKALYFFKAFGDDSLPTVKLTLENSIRLMPSAYFKSIKNVVLNFYYYDYESENYQLLKSQTIEKNFFPGMNESITVEIDNVPASLLRDNYFKKGEFIFSEVADFEIPEMGVSYKTLLANIKAKSLPVAIITPKETRVLHVGVGPGKTFAEIMTAIFDKNYQMENNEVKKLGEFENNLGDFTYLKEVRDKDKQGKWFILTSPFTGHYSDHHYTANDHLVLTYATGKELAYQTNEKLHGLWDKVTGGDDYNIYPLGNISPNSSVHLELYPGRKVGEYIVSEDRDYHERPASCGQNRLCGILEMDCMVKVNFFVPFDEELKLNKDLTGEIIRLKLIINGHEFALLDLIEKKSISLTWNDPGHLHIEISDPTKIMELQEAEENVLSLKVETFVGRDFQGAKLYEAGGQHRLSCPSVLASASMNWRIPVSESSILMEQFNQFRVRGLITLPDKTYYQRFDFALSSLISNFHN
;
A
#
# COMPACT_ATOMS: atom_id res chain seq x y z
N MET A 1 53.84 -12.20 -7.46
CA MET A 1 52.60 -13.00 -7.61
C MET A 1 51.41 -12.49 -6.79
N LYS A 2 51.58 -11.88 -5.60
CA LYS A 2 50.43 -11.31 -4.84
C LYS A 2 49.83 -10.03 -5.45
N ASN A 3 50.62 -9.20 -6.13
CA ASN A 3 50.11 -7.94 -6.72
C ASN A 3 49.35 -8.11 -8.05
N LEU A 4 49.50 -9.26 -8.72
CA LEU A 4 48.76 -9.55 -9.96
C LEU A 4 47.32 -10.01 -9.67
N LEU A 5 47.10 -10.63 -8.50
CA LEU A 5 45.78 -11.10 -8.07
C LEU A 5 44.87 -9.94 -7.62
N CYS A 6 45.43 -8.89 -7.01
CA CYS A 6 44.67 -7.68 -6.67
C CYS A 6 44.28 -6.86 -7.90
N LEU A 7 45.07 -6.88 -8.98
CA LEU A 7 44.72 -6.18 -10.22
C LEU A 7 43.57 -6.90 -10.98
N LEU A 8 43.53 -8.23 -10.90
CA LEU A 8 42.45 -9.05 -11.45
C LEU A 8 41.13 -8.93 -10.66
N LEU A 9 41.19 -8.65 -9.35
CA LEU A 9 39.98 -8.42 -8.54
C LEU A 9 39.38 -7.03 -8.72
N VAL A 10 40.20 -6.02 -9.06
CA VAL A 10 39.71 -4.67 -9.38
C VAL A 10 39.09 -4.59 -10.78
N LEU A 11 39.51 -5.47 -11.71
CA LEU A 11 38.91 -5.61 -13.05
C LEU A 11 37.61 -6.44 -13.07
N ALA A 12 37.24 -7.10 -11.96
CA ALA A 12 36.01 -7.86 -11.84
C ALA A 12 34.79 -7.03 -11.35
N VAL A 13 34.97 -5.73 -11.11
CA VAL A 13 33.86 -4.79 -10.94
C VAL A 13 33.44 -4.29 -12.32
N THR A 14 32.95 -5.20 -13.17
CA THR A 14 32.33 -4.83 -14.43
C THR A 14 31.02 -4.10 -14.14
N ALA A 15 30.94 -2.88 -14.65
CA ALA A 15 29.76 -2.03 -14.64
C ALA A 15 28.50 -2.79 -15.09
N CYS A 16 27.42 -2.61 -14.34
CA CYS A 16 26.06 -3.00 -14.72
C CYS A 16 25.65 -2.26 -16.00
N ALA A 17 25.80 -2.91 -17.15
CA ALA A 17 25.36 -2.37 -18.44
C ALA A 17 24.13 -3.14 -18.93
N PHE A 18 23.07 -2.41 -19.28
CA PHE A 18 21.87 -2.92 -19.94
C PHE A 18 22.18 -3.08 -21.44
N LYS A 19 22.79 -4.20 -21.83
CA LYS A 19 23.07 -4.49 -23.24
C LYS A 19 22.51 -5.88 -23.59
N SER A 20 21.94 -6.02 -24.78
CA SER A 20 21.60 -7.33 -25.33
C SER A 20 22.90 -8.14 -25.55
N ASN A 21 22.89 -9.42 -25.13
CA ASN A 21 23.96 -10.35 -25.45
C ASN A 21 23.79 -10.76 -26.92
N ASN A 22 24.39 -10.00 -27.83
CA ASN A 22 24.71 -10.46 -29.17
C ASN A 22 26.13 -10.04 -29.51
N ASP A 23 27.02 -11.04 -29.60
CA ASP A 23 28.37 -10.90 -30.09
C ASP A 23 28.36 -10.55 -31.58
N GLY A 24 28.86 -9.36 -31.90
CA GLY A 24 29.08 -8.87 -33.25
C GLY A 24 30.18 -7.82 -33.21
N ASP A 25 31.39 -8.24 -33.58
CA ASP A 25 32.62 -7.47 -33.66
C ASP A 25 32.49 -6.29 -34.63
N GLY A 26 33.04 -5.12 -34.29
CA GLY A 26 32.90 -3.92 -35.12
C GLY A 26 33.45 -2.61 -34.59
N GLY A 27 34.78 -2.47 -34.59
CA GLY A 27 35.47 -1.29 -35.15
C GLY A 27 35.42 0.04 -34.38
N ALA A 28 36.55 0.35 -33.72
CA ALA A 28 36.89 1.69 -33.27
C ALA A 28 37.11 2.66 -34.45
N GLY A 29 36.61 3.90 -34.31
CA GLY A 29 36.88 5.00 -35.24
C GLY A 29 36.61 6.35 -34.58
N GLY A 30 37.65 6.94 -33.99
CA GLY A 30 37.66 8.35 -33.60
C GLY A 30 37.72 9.24 -34.85
N GLY A 31 36.83 10.21 -34.94
CA GLY A 31 36.79 11.21 -36.01
C GLY A 31 36.16 12.50 -35.49
N GLY A 32 36.88 13.62 -35.67
CA GLY A 32 36.57 14.93 -35.11
C GLY A 32 35.21 15.51 -35.50
N LYS A 33 34.63 16.24 -34.55
CA LYS A 33 33.40 17.05 -34.69
C LYS A 33 33.51 18.01 -35.87
N THR A 34 32.68 17.79 -36.87
CA THR A 34 32.14 18.85 -37.74
C THR A 34 30.65 18.56 -37.92
N THR A 35 29.84 19.21 -37.09
CA THR A 35 28.40 19.30 -37.30
C THR A 35 28.18 20.12 -38.57
N SER A 36 27.69 19.47 -39.63
CA SER A 36 27.22 20.16 -40.83
C SER A 36 26.00 20.98 -40.47
N LEU A 37 26.16 22.31 -40.45
CA LEU A 37 25.09 23.30 -40.33
C LEU A 37 24.02 23.04 -41.40
N SER A 38 22.79 22.77 -40.98
CA SER A 38 21.63 22.78 -41.86
C SER A 38 21.43 24.19 -42.42
N VAL A 39 21.17 24.27 -43.72
CA VAL A 39 20.82 25.51 -44.43
C VAL A 39 19.61 26.16 -43.74
N GLY A 40 19.78 27.37 -43.18
CA GLY A 40 18.71 28.13 -42.49
C GLY A 40 18.98 28.52 -41.04
N PHE A 41 20.17 28.22 -40.49
CA PHE A 41 20.51 28.58 -39.11
C PHE A 41 20.88 30.08 -38.96
N ASP A 42 20.05 30.86 -38.27
CA ASP A 42 20.33 32.26 -37.94
C ASP A 42 21.16 32.35 -36.66
N SER A 43 22.42 32.78 -36.76
CA SER A 43 23.32 32.93 -35.62
C SER A 43 22.87 33.99 -34.61
N ASN A 44 22.07 34.97 -35.04
CA ASN A 44 21.54 36.03 -34.17
C ASN A 44 20.15 35.68 -33.61
N GLY A 45 19.58 34.57 -34.05
CA GLY A 45 18.31 34.05 -33.54
C GLY A 45 18.47 33.35 -32.19
N ASP A 46 17.32 33.01 -31.62
CA ASP A 46 17.14 32.25 -30.38
C ASP A 46 16.02 31.24 -30.65
N ILE A 47 16.41 30.02 -31.04
CA ILE A 47 15.51 28.97 -31.55
C ILE A 47 14.71 28.31 -30.43
N ASP A 48 15.30 28.17 -29.25
CA ASP A 48 14.76 27.42 -28.13
C ASP A 48 14.19 28.30 -27.01
N GLY A 49 14.45 29.60 -27.03
CA GLY A 49 13.79 30.61 -26.22
C GLY A 49 14.50 30.95 -24.92
N ASP A 50 15.74 30.54 -24.72
CA ASP A 50 16.46 30.68 -23.45
C ASP A 50 17.14 32.06 -23.25
N HIS A 51 16.91 33.00 -24.18
CA HIS A 51 17.53 34.33 -24.25
C HIS A 51 19.03 34.34 -24.54
N VAL A 52 19.63 33.22 -24.91
CA VAL A 52 20.99 33.15 -25.46
C VAL A 52 20.90 33.05 -26.98
N THR A 53 21.81 33.71 -27.69
CA THR A 53 21.81 33.60 -29.15
C THR A 53 22.44 32.28 -29.58
N ASN A 54 21.85 31.69 -30.62
CA ASN A 54 22.33 30.49 -31.31
C ASN A 54 23.86 30.49 -31.57
N GLY A 55 24.42 31.65 -31.95
CA GLY A 55 25.85 31.81 -32.21
C GLY A 55 26.72 31.77 -30.94
N GLU A 56 26.23 32.36 -29.84
CA GLU A 56 26.92 32.35 -28.54
C GLU A 56 26.95 30.94 -27.94
N GLU A 57 25.85 30.19 -28.06
CA GLU A 57 25.78 28.81 -27.59
C GLU A 57 26.81 27.92 -28.30
N ILE A 58 26.90 28.01 -29.63
CA ILE A 58 27.89 27.26 -30.42
C ILE A 58 29.31 27.65 -29.99
N ALA A 59 29.58 28.94 -29.76
CA ALA A 59 30.89 29.41 -29.31
C ALA A 59 31.28 28.85 -27.93
N LEU A 60 30.28 28.60 -27.08
CA LEU A 60 30.44 27.97 -25.76
C LEU A 60 30.39 26.43 -25.80
N GLY A 61 30.23 25.83 -26.99
CA GLY A 61 30.14 24.38 -27.18
C GLY A 61 28.81 23.77 -26.75
N ARG A 62 27.76 24.58 -26.67
CA ARG A 62 26.38 24.22 -26.29
C ARG A 62 25.54 23.87 -27.52
N ASN A 63 24.33 23.39 -27.29
CA ASN A 63 23.43 22.91 -28.34
C ASN A 63 22.27 23.90 -28.56
N PRO A 64 22.25 24.66 -29.67
CA PRO A 64 21.26 25.72 -29.94
C PRO A 64 19.86 25.23 -30.31
N HIS A 65 19.58 23.98 -30.00
CA HIS A 65 18.28 23.34 -30.21
C HIS A 65 17.66 22.89 -28.89
N VAL A 66 18.35 23.06 -27.77
CA VAL A 66 17.91 22.57 -26.45
C VAL A 66 18.13 23.68 -25.44
N ALA A 67 17.02 24.28 -24.98
CA ALA A 67 17.05 25.43 -24.10
C ALA A 67 17.78 25.13 -22.79
N GLU A 68 18.62 26.07 -22.35
CA GLU A 68 19.25 25.97 -21.04
C GLU A 68 18.36 26.55 -19.94
N LEU A 69 18.09 25.74 -18.92
CA LEU A 69 17.35 26.12 -17.73
C LEU A 69 18.17 25.82 -16.47
N PRO A 70 18.06 26.64 -15.40
CA PRO A 70 18.61 26.27 -14.10
C PRO A 70 17.85 25.05 -13.58
N GLU A 71 18.52 23.90 -13.54
CA GLU A 71 17.92 22.64 -13.09
C GLU A 71 18.00 22.52 -11.56
N LEU A 72 16.85 22.39 -10.92
CA LEU A 72 16.74 22.17 -9.49
C LEU A 72 16.34 20.72 -9.21
N SER A 73 17.19 20.02 -8.45
CA SER A 73 16.82 18.76 -7.83
C SER A 73 16.12 19.08 -6.51
N VAL A 74 14.79 18.97 -6.50
CA VAL A 74 13.97 19.07 -5.29
C VAL A 74 13.58 17.67 -4.86
N SER A 75 13.93 17.31 -3.63
CA SER A 75 13.66 16.01 -3.04
C SER A 75 12.90 16.19 -1.75
N PHE A 76 11.70 15.64 -1.69
CA PHE A 76 10.89 15.63 -0.48
C PHE A 76 11.35 14.50 0.41
N LEU A 77 11.78 14.86 1.61
CA LEU A 77 12.30 13.92 2.57
C LEU A 77 11.12 13.21 3.23
N GLN A 78 11.28 11.92 3.57
CA GLN A 78 10.23 11.18 4.28
C GLN A 78 9.92 11.74 5.67
N ASN A 79 10.71 12.70 6.13
CA ASN A 79 10.57 13.37 7.41
C ASN A 79 9.48 14.43 7.34
N TYR A 80 8.29 14.06 7.77
CA TYR A 80 7.20 15.00 7.98
C TYR A 80 6.47 14.68 9.27
N LYS A 81 5.81 15.71 9.79
CA LYS A 81 5.01 15.64 11.01
C LYS A 81 3.61 16.15 10.72
N ILE A 82 2.62 15.39 11.14
CA ILE A 82 1.21 15.74 11.10
C ILE A 82 0.73 15.88 12.54
N GLU A 83 0.23 17.04 12.91
CA GLU A 83 -0.38 17.31 14.21
C GLU A 83 -1.85 17.67 14.01
N ALA A 84 -2.75 16.89 14.59
CA ALA A 84 -4.19 17.14 14.56
C ALA A 84 -4.71 17.35 15.99
N LYS A 85 -5.52 18.40 16.20
CA LYS A 85 -6.08 18.74 17.52
C LYS A 85 -7.55 19.12 17.41
N ASP A 86 -8.36 18.62 18.34
CA ASP A 86 -9.77 19.01 18.54
C ASP A 86 -10.10 18.95 20.03
N GLY A 87 -10.19 20.12 20.69
CA GLY A 87 -10.32 20.20 22.15
C GLY A 87 -9.19 19.47 22.88
N ASP A 88 -9.55 18.46 23.69
CA ASP A 88 -8.62 17.62 24.45
C ASP A 88 -8.01 16.47 23.63
N LYS A 89 -8.54 16.21 22.42
CA LYS A 89 -8.04 15.14 21.55
C LYS A 89 -6.83 15.65 20.76
N SER A 90 -5.77 14.86 20.75
CA SER A 90 -4.58 15.15 19.96
C SER A 90 -4.05 13.91 19.27
N PHE A 91 -3.53 14.11 18.06
CA PHE A 91 -2.84 13.09 17.28
C PHE A 91 -1.57 13.68 16.71
N ILE A 92 -0.52 12.86 16.76
CA ILE A 92 0.78 13.19 16.19
C ILE A 92 1.26 11.99 15.40
N LEU A 93 1.49 12.20 14.11
CA LEU A 93 2.27 11.31 13.27
C LEU A 93 3.60 12.01 13.00
N ASP A 94 4.69 11.43 13.49
CA ASP A 94 6.04 11.91 13.24
C ASP A 94 6.86 10.78 12.62
N THR A 95 7.22 10.93 11.35
CA THR A 95 7.96 9.89 10.62
C THR A 95 9.44 9.84 11.01
N LYS A 96 9.97 10.87 11.69
CA LYS A 96 11.37 10.86 12.16
C LYS A 96 11.60 9.83 13.26
N VAL A 97 10.57 9.57 14.06
CA VAL A 97 10.65 8.63 15.20
C VAL A 97 10.92 7.20 14.72
N VAL A 98 10.48 6.87 13.51
CA VAL A 98 10.63 5.53 12.90
C VAL A 98 12.04 5.31 12.35
N GLN A 99 12.87 6.35 12.18
CA GLN A 99 14.25 6.19 11.69
C GLN A 99 15.14 5.33 12.58
N ASN A 100 14.79 5.20 13.86
CA ASN A 100 15.53 4.37 14.81
C ASN A 100 15.15 2.88 14.72
N ASP A 101 14.16 2.52 13.90
CA ASP A 101 13.79 1.13 13.62
C ASP A 101 14.73 0.56 12.53
N PRO A 102 15.43 -0.57 12.78
CA PRO A 102 16.25 -1.24 11.78
C PRO A 102 15.51 -1.64 10.49
N ASN A 103 14.19 -1.78 10.54
CA ASN A 103 13.35 -2.13 9.38
C ASN A 103 12.94 -0.90 8.55
N PHE A 104 13.22 0.31 9.03
CA PHE A 104 12.82 1.54 8.36
C PHE A 104 13.57 1.73 7.03
N ARG A 105 12.79 1.77 5.94
CA ARG A 105 13.31 2.07 4.59
C ARG A 105 13.03 3.52 4.27
N TYR A 106 14.08 4.33 4.30
CA TYR A 106 13.98 5.73 3.92
C TYR A 106 13.59 5.88 2.46
N ARG A 107 12.54 6.65 2.19
CA ARG A 107 12.06 6.96 0.83
C ARG A 107 12.18 8.46 0.55
N VAL A 108 12.32 8.80 -0.72
CA VAL A 108 12.35 10.19 -1.20
C VAL A 108 11.17 10.37 -2.15
N GLY A 109 10.58 11.56 -2.14
CA GLY A 109 9.48 11.89 -3.05
C GLY A 109 9.83 11.66 -4.51
N SER A 110 8.84 11.23 -5.29
CA SER A 110 8.95 10.96 -6.72
C SER A 110 8.34 12.09 -7.54
N LEU A 111 8.88 12.32 -8.74
CA LEU A 111 8.24 13.20 -9.72
C LEU A 111 6.92 12.59 -10.16
N VAL A 112 5.82 13.35 -10.07
CA VAL A 112 4.48 12.90 -10.48
C VAL A 112 4.48 12.45 -11.92
N MET A 113 5.25 13.14 -12.76
CA MET A 113 5.43 12.78 -14.15
C MET A 113 5.97 11.35 -14.34
N ARG A 114 6.93 10.94 -13.51
CA ARG A 114 7.51 9.59 -13.59
C ARG A 114 6.43 8.54 -13.31
N ASP A 115 5.70 8.72 -12.21
CA ASP A 115 4.69 7.76 -11.77
C ASP A 115 3.51 7.71 -12.76
N SER A 116 3.09 8.87 -13.27
CA SER A 116 2.05 8.98 -14.31
C SER A 116 2.48 8.31 -15.62
N ALA A 117 3.71 8.57 -16.09
CA ALA A 117 4.22 7.96 -17.31
C ALA A 117 4.38 6.44 -17.17
N LEU A 118 4.84 5.95 -16.01
CA LEU A 118 4.92 4.51 -15.75
C LEU A 118 3.54 3.85 -15.67
N SER A 119 2.56 4.51 -15.04
CA SER A 119 1.17 4.04 -15.01
C SER A 119 0.57 3.95 -16.42
N VAL A 120 0.74 4.99 -17.24
CA VAL A 120 0.30 4.98 -18.64
C VAL A 120 1.04 3.90 -19.44
N ALA A 121 2.35 3.75 -19.23
CA ALA A 121 3.15 2.72 -19.86
C ALA A 121 2.68 1.31 -19.48
N ALA A 122 2.28 1.06 -18.22
CA ALA A 122 1.70 -0.21 -17.81
C ALA A 122 0.30 -0.43 -18.42
N LYS A 123 -0.54 0.62 -18.46
CA LYS A 123 -1.87 0.57 -19.07
C LYS A 123 -1.83 0.21 -20.57
N VAL A 124 -0.87 0.76 -21.30
CA VAL A 124 -0.64 0.46 -22.72
C VAL A 124 0.09 -0.87 -22.89
N GLY A 125 1.14 -1.06 -22.09
CA GLY A 125 2.03 -2.21 -22.08
C GLY A 125 1.41 -3.49 -21.53
N LYS A 126 0.12 -3.49 -21.18
CA LYS A 126 -0.68 -4.71 -21.00
C LYS A 126 -0.57 -5.68 -22.16
N PHE A 127 -0.34 -5.15 -23.36
CA PHE A 127 -0.03 -5.92 -24.55
C PHE A 127 1.45 -5.74 -24.89
N SER A 128 2.20 -6.84 -24.99
CA SER A 128 3.65 -6.79 -25.22
C SER A 128 4.07 -6.05 -26.49
N SER A 129 3.17 -5.93 -27.47
CA SER A 129 3.37 -5.25 -28.75
C SER A 129 3.07 -3.75 -28.75
N HIS A 130 2.46 -3.21 -27.68
CA HIS A 130 2.06 -1.81 -27.63
C HIS A 130 3.04 -0.99 -26.79
N THR A 131 3.60 0.07 -27.38
CA THR A 131 4.59 0.95 -26.75
C THR A 131 4.22 2.42 -26.85
N THR A 132 3.02 2.75 -27.35
CA THR A 132 2.59 4.13 -27.63
C THR A 132 1.31 4.45 -26.88
N GLY A 133 1.23 5.64 -26.28
CA GLY A 133 0.05 6.08 -25.54
C GLY A 133 -0.12 7.58 -25.47
N GLU A 134 -1.29 8.01 -25.02
CA GLU A 134 -1.55 9.42 -24.73
C GLU A 134 -1.31 9.69 -23.25
N ILE A 135 -0.68 10.81 -22.93
CA ILE A 135 -0.51 11.30 -21.56
C ILE A 135 -1.06 12.70 -21.46
N THR A 136 -1.80 13.01 -20.40
CA THR A 136 -2.21 14.38 -20.12
C THR A 136 -1.06 15.15 -19.48
N PRO A 137 -0.88 16.44 -19.81
CA PRO A 137 0.18 17.24 -19.22
C PRO A 137 -0.17 17.52 -17.75
N TYR A 138 0.34 16.68 -16.84
CA TYR A 138 0.58 17.13 -15.48
C TYR A 138 1.73 18.13 -15.50
N ASP A 139 1.80 19.03 -14.52
CA ASP A 139 2.97 19.88 -14.42
C ASP A 139 4.20 18.98 -14.19
N LEU A 140 5.14 19.06 -15.13
CA LEU A 140 6.32 18.21 -15.18
C LEU A 140 7.23 18.43 -13.95
N ALA A 141 7.04 19.55 -13.25
CA ALA A 141 7.77 19.92 -12.04
C ALA A 141 7.11 19.43 -10.74
N TRP A 142 5.93 18.82 -10.78
CA TRP A 142 5.27 18.35 -9.57
C TRP A 142 5.96 17.13 -8.97
N VAL A 143 6.13 17.18 -7.66
CA VAL A 143 6.74 16.11 -6.89
C VAL A 143 5.79 15.69 -5.79
N LYS A 144 5.57 14.38 -5.68
CA LYS A 144 4.73 13.77 -4.65
C LYS A 144 5.58 13.49 -3.41
N TYR A 145 5.01 13.73 -2.23
CA TYR A 145 5.65 13.29 -0.99
C TYR A 145 5.73 11.75 -0.92
N PRO A 146 6.82 11.22 -0.34
CA PRO A 146 7.04 9.77 -0.31
C PRO A 146 5.99 9.07 0.57
N GLU A 147 5.55 7.89 0.10
CA GLU A 147 4.76 6.97 0.92
C GLU A 147 5.59 6.51 2.15
N ILE A 148 4.92 6.32 3.28
CA ILE A 148 5.54 5.74 4.48
C ILE A 148 5.42 4.23 4.51
N ASP A 149 6.08 3.59 5.46
CA ASP A 149 5.89 2.17 5.72
C ASP A 149 4.40 1.85 5.96
N GLN A 150 3.92 0.78 5.35
CA GLN A 150 2.51 0.46 5.33
C GLN A 150 1.97 0.08 6.71
N ALA A 151 2.71 -0.70 7.49
CA ALA A 151 2.29 -1.10 8.83
C ALA A 151 2.25 0.13 9.75
N PHE A 152 3.25 1.02 9.64
CA PHE A 152 3.23 2.28 10.37
C PHE A 152 2.05 3.18 9.96
N PHE A 153 1.75 3.27 8.67
CA PHE A 153 0.60 4.02 8.17
C PHE A 153 -0.73 3.49 8.72
N GLN A 154 -0.92 2.17 8.68
CA GLN A 154 -2.16 1.52 9.14
C GLN A 154 -2.37 1.68 10.65
N ASP A 155 -1.32 1.52 11.46
CA ASP A 155 -1.39 1.79 12.91
C ASP A 155 -1.82 3.24 13.22
N LYS A 156 -1.20 4.20 12.52
CA LYS A 156 -1.54 5.61 12.70
C LYS A 156 -2.93 5.96 12.19
N ALA A 157 -3.38 5.35 11.11
CA ALA A 157 -4.75 5.51 10.63
C ALA A 157 -5.75 5.05 11.72
N LEU A 158 -5.57 3.85 12.28
CA LEU A 158 -6.43 3.35 13.36
C LEU A 158 -6.44 4.26 14.57
N TYR A 159 -5.26 4.73 15.01
CA TYR A 159 -5.16 5.65 16.13
C TYR A 159 -5.89 6.97 15.87
N PHE A 160 -5.77 7.51 14.65
CA PHE A 160 -6.49 8.70 14.23
C PHE A 160 -8.01 8.51 14.30
N PHE A 161 -8.55 7.45 13.67
CA PHE A 161 -9.99 7.20 13.66
C PHE A 161 -10.56 6.88 15.05
N LYS A 162 -9.80 6.20 15.92
CA LYS A 162 -10.20 5.98 17.33
C LYS A 162 -10.29 7.29 18.12
N ALA A 163 -9.36 8.23 17.88
CA ALA A 163 -9.34 9.50 18.59
C ALA A 163 -10.44 10.45 18.08
N PHE A 164 -10.58 10.59 16.76
CA PHE A 164 -11.37 11.63 16.13
C PHE A 164 -12.75 11.17 15.66
N GLY A 165 -12.95 9.89 15.35
CA GLY A 165 -14.20 9.38 14.75
C GLY A 165 -14.50 10.03 13.39
N ASP A 166 -15.71 9.79 12.87
CA ASP A 166 -16.08 10.25 11.52
C ASP A 166 -16.68 11.66 11.43
N ASP A 167 -17.00 12.31 12.54
CA ASP A 167 -17.70 13.61 12.52
C ASP A 167 -16.84 14.78 13.00
N SER A 168 -15.61 14.53 13.47
CA SER A 168 -14.75 15.61 13.95
C SER A 168 -13.95 16.27 12.83
N LEU A 169 -13.70 17.57 13.01
CA LEU A 169 -12.91 18.42 12.11
C LEU A 169 -11.71 18.96 12.89
N PRO A 170 -10.65 18.16 13.08
CA PRO A 170 -9.49 18.62 13.80
C PRO A 170 -8.77 19.74 13.05
N THR A 171 -8.20 20.68 13.81
CA THR A 171 -7.23 21.63 13.27
C THR A 171 -5.94 20.89 12.99
N VAL A 172 -5.47 20.95 11.74
CA VAL A 172 -4.28 20.24 11.28
C VAL A 172 -3.12 21.19 11.03
N LYS A 173 -1.95 20.82 11.56
CA LYS A 173 -0.65 21.44 11.26
C LYS A 173 0.27 20.40 10.62
N LEU A 174 0.97 20.81 9.59
CA LEU A 174 1.97 20.01 8.89
C LEU A 174 3.35 20.64 9.02
N THR A 175 4.36 19.81 9.23
CA THR A 175 5.77 20.20 9.15
C THR A 175 6.45 19.29 8.15
N LEU A 176 7.03 19.87 7.11
CA LEU A 176 7.57 19.15 5.97
C LEU A 176 9.05 19.46 5.78
N GLU A 177 9.89 18.44 5.58
CA GLU A 177 11.30 18.63 5.22
C GLU A 177 11.55 18.42 3.74
N ASN A 178 12.27 19.38 3.15
CA ASN A 178 12.56 19.47 1.73
C ASN A 178 14.06 19.60 1.55
N SER A 179 14.60 18.98 0.52
CA SER A 179 15.99 19.12 0.12
C SER A 179 16.03 19.74 -1.26
N ILE A 180 16.72 20.87 -1.39
CA ILE A 180 16.86 21.59 -2.66
C ILE A 180 18.34 21.64 -3.02
N ARG A 181 18.65 21.26 -4.27
CA ARG A 181 19.99 21.33 -4.83
C ARG A 181 19.94 21.91 -6.24
N LEU A 182 20.69 22.99 -6.46
CA LEU A 182 20.95 23.50 -7.80
C LEU A 182 21.96 22.59 -8.48
N MET A 183 21.62 22.09 -9.68
CA MET A 183 22.52 21.24 -10.44
C MET A 183 23.66 22.07 -11.06
N PRO A 184 24.88 21.50 -11.19
CA PRO A 184 25.98 22.19 -11.85
C PRO A 184 25.64 22.58 -13.29
N SER A 185 25.69 23.87 -13.58
CA SER A 185 25.56 24.44 -14.94
C SER A 185 26.77 25.29 -15.26
N ALA A 186 27.16 25.34 -16.54
CA ALA A 186 28.19 26.25 -17.02
C ALA A 186 27.72 27.71 -17.05
N TYR A 187 26.41 27.95 -17.10
CA TYR A 187 25.80 29.28 -17.25
C TYR A 187 25.28 29.83 -15.92
N PHE A 188 24.54 29.03 -15.17
CA PHE A 188 23.86 29.45 -13.94
C PHE A 188 24.75 29.19 -12.71
N LYS A 189 25.27 30.27 -12.10
CA LYS A 189 26.18 30.19 -10.94
C LYS A 189 25.46 30.31 -9.60
N SER A 190 24.24 30.84 -9.59
CA SER A 190 23.42 30.96 -8.40
C SER A 190 21.95 31.18 -8.75
N ILE A 191 21.07 30.89 -7.79
CA ILE A 191 19.67 31.32 -7.83
C ILE A 191 19.26 31.86 -6.46
N LYS A 192 18.17 32.65 -6.39
CA LYS A 192 17.68 33.23 -5.15
C LYS A 192 16.18 33.11 -4.98
N ASN A 193 15.74 33.19 -3.72
CA ASN A 193 14.33 33.38 -3.35
C ASN A 193 13.42 32.31 -3.97
N VAL A 194 13.75 31.04 -3.76
CA VAL A 194 12.97 29.92 -4.31
C VAL A 194 11.58 29.92 -3.69
N VAL A 195 10.54 29.95 -4.53
CA VAL A 195 9.14 29.90 -4.14
C VAL A 195 8.62 28.48 -4.35
N LEU A 196 8.20 27.83 -3.26
CA LEU A 196 7.57 26.52 -3.30
C LEU A 196 6.07 26.66 -3.10
N ASN A 197 5.30 26.02 -3.98
CA ASN A 197 3.86 25.83 -3.79
C ASN A 197 3.59 24.41 -3.26
N PHE A 198 2.55 24.30 -2.45
CA PHE A 198 2.06 23.03 -1.90
C PHE A 198 0.59 22.88 -2.26
N TYR A 199 0.24 21.75 -2.87
CA TYR A 199 -1.11 21.44 -3.34
C TYR A 199 -1.63 20.14 -2.73
N TYR A 200 -2.94 20.01 -2.65
CA TYR A 200 -3.62 18.74 -2.41
C TYR A 200 -4.76 18.56 -3.40
N TYR A 201 -5.12 17.31 -3.66
CA TYR A 201 -6.25 17.02 -4.54
C TYR A 201 -7.55 17.05 -3.74
N ASP A 202 -8.49 17.93 -4.06
CA ASP A 202 -9.80 17.94 -3.41
C ASP A 202 -10.80 17.12 -4.23
N TYR A 203 -11.28 16.03 -3.64
CA TYR A 203 -12.23 15.12 -4.28
C TYR A 203 -13.64 15.69 -4.41
N GLU A 204 -14.02 16.69 -3.62
CA GLU A 204 -15.33 17.33 -3.76
C GLU A 204 -15.38 18.25 -4.98
N SER A 205 -14.27 18.94 -5.28
CA SER A 205 -14.14 19.83 -6.43
C SER A 205 -13.42 19.21 -7.63
N GLU A 206 -12.97 17.97 -7.50
CA GLU A 206 -12.17 17.21 -8.49
C GLU A 206 -10.94 17.98 -9.00
N ASN A 207 -10.33 18.83 -8.17
CA ASN A 207 -9.24 19.71 -8.59
C ASN A 207 -8.13 19.85 -7.52
N TYR A 208 -6.92 20.20 -7.97
CA TYR A 208 -5.80 20.50 -7.09
C TYR A 208 -5.93 21.90 -6.49
N GLN A 209 -5.96 21.98 -5.15
CA GLN A 209 -6.06 23.24 -4.42
C GLN A 209 -4.73 23.61 -3.76
N LEU A 210 -4.37 24.89 -3.82
CA LEU A 210 -3.16 25.43 -3.20
C LEU A 210 -3.36 25.56 -1.68
N LEU A 211 -2.51 24.88 -0.90
CA LEU A 211 -2.46 24.98 0.56
C LEU A 211 -1.64 26.17 1.02
N LYS A 212 -0.43 26.32 0.48
CA LYS A 212 0.53 27.34 0.88
C LYS A 212 1.53 27.60 -0.23
N SER A 213 1.95 28.85 -0.32
CA SER A 213 3.14 29.26 -1.06
C SER A 213 4.18 29.76 -0.05
N GLN A 214 5.41 29.27 -0.14
CA GLN A 214 6.50 29.61 0.77
C GLN A 214 7.71 30.09 -0.03
N THR A 215 8.09 31.34 0.20
CA THR A 215 9.36 31.89 -0.30
C THR A 215 10.48 31.54 0.66
N ILE A 216 11.59 31.03 0.13
CA ILE A 216 12.80 30.72 0.87
C ILE A 216 13.82 31.80 0.53
N GLU A 217 13.98 32.76 1.43
CA GLU A 217 14.91 33.89 1.29
C GLU A 217 16.38 33.44 1.49
N LYS A 218 16.92 32.73 0.49
CA LYS A 218 18.27 32.18 0.50
C LYS A 218 18.88 32.17 -0.90
N ASN A 219 20.20 32.23 -0.97
CA ASN A 219 20.97 32.00 -2.19
C ASN A 219 21.36 30.52 -2.29
N PHE A 220 21.13 29.91 -3.43
CA PHE A 220 21.54 28.54 -3.71
C PHE A 220 22.70 28.54 -4.69
N PHE A 221 23.73 27.74 -4.40
CA PHE A 221 24.91 27.58 -5.24
C PHE A 221 24.95 26.17 -5.82
N PRO A 222 25.49 26.00 -7.05
CA PRO A 222 25.53 24.71 -7.71
C PRO A 222 26.27 23.66 -6.88
N GLY A 223 25.68 22.46 -6.82
CA GLY A 223 26.26 21.32 -6.14
C GLY A 223 26.04 21.28 -4.62
N MET A 224 25.59 22.36 -3.99
CA MET A 224 25.26 22.39 -2.56
C MET A 224 23.83 21.89 -2.31
N ASN A 225 23.68 20.97 -1.35
CA ASN A 225 22.37 20.47 -0.94
C ASN A 225 21.90 21.21 0.31
N GLU A 226 20.69 21.75 0.27
CA GLU A 226 20.13 22.59 1.32
C GLU A 226 18.82 21.99 1.83
N SER A 227 18.74 21.74 3.15
CA SER A 227 17.56 21.19 3.80
C SER A 227 16.72 22.30 4.43
N ILE A 228 15.41 22.28 4.19
CA ILE A 228 14.48 23.35 4.51
C ILE A 228 13.22 22.74 5.13
N THR A 229 12.81 23.29 6.27
CA THR A 229 11.58 22.90 6.94
C THR A 229 10.49 23.92 6.64
N VAL A 230 9.33 23.45 6.17
CA VAL A 230 8.15 24.28 5.89
C VAL A 230 7.03 23.86 6.83
N GLU A 231 6.43 24.82 7.52
CA GLU A 231 5.23 24.61 8.35
C GLU A 231 3.99 25.10 7.60
N ILE A 232 2.93 24.30 7.58
CA ILE A 232 1.62 24.65 7.01
C ILE A 232 0.57 24.50 8.12
N ASP A 233 -0.04 25.61 8.51
CA ASP A 233 -1.09 25.64 9.53
C ASP A 233 -2.49 25.66 8.88
N ASN A 234 -3.52 25.26 9.64
CA ASN A 234 -4.93 25.26 9.23
C ASN A 234 -5.20 24.45 7.95
N VAL A 235 -4.59 23.26 7.85
CA VAL A 235 -4.81 22.37 6.71
C VAL A 235 -6.24 21.78 6.77
N PRO A 236 -6.95 21.68 5.64
CA PRO A 236 -8.28 21.07 5.60
C PRO A 236 -8.29 19.65 6.16
N ALA A 237 -9.26 19.33 7.02
CA ALA A 237 -9.38 17.99 7.60
C ALA A 237 -9.63 16.91 6.53
N SER A 238 -10.26 17.26 5.41
CA SER A 238 -10.47 16.38 4.25
C SER A 238 -9.15 15.85 3.67
N LEU A 239 -8.08 16.65 3.69
CA LEU A 239 -6.75 16.19 3.26
C LEU A 239 -6.28 14.99 4.09
N LEU A 240 -6.45 15.02 5.42
CA LEU A 240 -6.04 13.89 6.24
C LEU A 240 -7.01 12.71 6.13
N ARG A 241 -8.32 13.00 6.21
CA ARG A 241 -9.33 11.94 6.30
C ARG A 241 -9.55 11.23 4.97
N ASP A 242 -9.84 11.99 3.93
CA ASP A 242 -10.28 11.44 2.66
C ASP A 242 -9.12 11.15 1.71
N ASN A 243 -8.06 11.97 1.74
CA ASN A 243 -6.90 11.72 0.90
C ASN A 243 -5.91 10.80 1.61
N TYR A 244 -5.36 11.26 2.74
CA TYR A 244 -4.22 10.58 3.34
C TYR A 244 -4.61 9.22 3.90
N PHE A 245 -5.57 9.14 4.82
CA PHE A 245 -5.89 7.86 5.47
C PHE A 245 -6.78 6.93 4.65
N LYS A 246 -7.73 7.45 3.85
CA LYS A 246 -8.60 6.62 3.01
C LYS A 246 -7.99 6.23 1.66
N LYS A 247 -7.18 7.11 1.03
CA LYS A 247 -6.67 6.89 -0.33
C LYS A 247 -5.15 6.78 -0.42
N GLY A 248 -4.43 7.04 0.68
CA GLY A 248 -2.97 7.03 0.69
C GLY A 248 -2.35 8.21 -0.08
N GLU A 249 -3.14 9.25 -0.36
CA GLU A 249 -2.70 10.43 -1.11
C GLU A 249 -2.38 11.59 -0.18
N PHE A 250 -1.27 12.27 -0.43
CA PHE A 250 -0.81 13.37 0.42
C PHE A 250 -0.65 14.66 -0.39
N ILE A 251 0.44 15.39 -0.15
CA ILE A 251 0.71 16.69 -0.75
C ILE A 251 1.58 16.54 -1.98
N PHE A 252 1.35 17.44 -2.93
CA PHE A 252 2.19 17.71 -4.08
C PHE A 252 2.90 19.04 -3.89
N SER A 253 4.09 19.18 -4.41
CA SER A 253 4.81 20.44 -4.37
C SER A 253 5.49 20.75 -5.69
N GLU A 254 5.61 22.05 -5.95
CA GLU A 254 6.09 22.63 -7.20
C GLU A 254 7.06 23.77 -6.88
N VAL A 255 8.12 23.89 -7.67
CA VAL A 255 8.94 25.10 -7.71
C VAL A 255 8.25 26.12 -8.62
N ALA A 256 7.60 27.11 -8.02
CA ALA A 256 6.75 28.06 -8.73
C ALA A 256 7.56 29.18 -9.41
N ASP A 257 8.56 29.72 -8.72
CA ASP A 257 9.44 30.74 -9.26
C ASP A 257 10.74 30.85 -8.45
N PHE A 258 11.76 31.47 -9.04
CA PHE A 258 12.97 31.92 -8.37
C PHE A 258 13.67 32.98 -9.20
N GLU A 259 14.53 33.77 -8.58
CA GLU A 259 15.33 34.78 -9.29
C GLU A 259 16.60 34.15 -9.87
N ILE A 260 16.94 34.52 -11.11
CA ILE A 260 18.18 34.15 -11.81
C ILE A 260 19.06 35.41 -11.92
N PRO A 261 19.99 35.65 -10.97
CA PRO A 261 20.76 36.88 -10.91
C PRO A 261 21.58 37.18 -12.17
N GLU A 262 22.08 36.14 -12.83
CA GLU A 262 22.94 36.26 -14.02
C GLU A 262 22.19 36.82 -15.22
N MET A 263 20.88 36.60 -15.31
CA MET A 263 20.02 37.04 -16.42
C MET A 263 19.13 38.22 -16.06
N GLY A 264 18.95 38.51 -14.76
CA GLY A 264 18.04 39.57 -14.29
C GLY A 264 16.55 39.27 -14.54
N VAL A 265 16.20 38.01 -14.79
CA VAL A 265 14.81 37.54 -14.99
C VAL A 265 14.44 36.49 -13.95
N SER A 266 13.15 36.25 -13.78
CA SER A 266 12.66 35.13 -12.96
C SER A 266 12.55 33.85 -13.78
N TYR A 267 12.64 32.70 -13.11
CA TYR A 267 12.48 31.39 -13.72
C TYR A 267 11.14 31.27 -14.46
N LYS A 268 10.07 31.77 -13.87
CA LYS A 268 8.74 31.77 -14.49
C LYS A 268 8.71 32.54 -15.81
N THR A 269 9.42 33.66 -15.87
CA THR A 269 9.52 34.49 -17.09
C THR A 269 10.33 33.78 -18.17
N LEU A 270 11.47 33.21 -17.80
CA LEU A 270 12.34 32.43 -18.70
C LEU A 270 11.60 31.20 -19.26
N LEU A 271 10.97 30.42 -18.37
CA LEU A 271 10.21 29.22 -18.74
C LEU A 271 9.05 29.56 -19.68
N ALA A 272 8.36 30.70 -19.49
CA ALA A 272 7.29 31.12 -20.38
C ALA A 272 7.79 31.44 -21.80
N ASN A 273 8.98 32.03 -21.93
CA ASN A 273 9.58 32.27 -23.24
C ASN A 273 10.00 30.96 -23.93
N ILE A 274 10.65 30.06 -23.18
CA ILE A 274 11.06 28.74 -23.67
C ILE A 274 9.83 27.93 -24.12
N LYS A 275 8.79 27.84 -23.29
CA LYS A 275 7.54 27.12 -23.63
C LYS A 275 6.84 27.68 -24.87
N ALA A 276 7.08 28.93 -25.25
CA ALA A 276 6.50 29.51 -26.47
C ALA A 276 7.19 29.04 -27.76
N LYS A 277 8.44 28.56 -27.68
CA LYS A 277 9.27 28.19 -28.85
C LYS A 277 9.71 26.73 -28.88
N SER A 278 9.58 26.03 -27.76
CA SER A 278 10.14 24.69 -27.57
C SER A 278 9.07 23.65 -27.20
N LEU A 279 9.36 22.40 -27.55
CA LEU A 279 8.63 21.22 -27.12
C LEU A 279 9.25 20.68 -25.83
N PRO A 280 8.48 20.50 -24.74
CA PRO A 280 8.95 19.76 -23.59
C PRO A 280 9.06 18.27 -23.92
N VAL A 281 10.28 17.73 -23.77
CA VAL A 281 10.62 16.32 -23.94
C VAL A 281 11.13 15.77 -22.62
N ALA A 282 10.32 14.93 -21.97
CA ALA A 282 10.73 14.26 -20.75
C ALA A 282 11.35 12.90 -21.05
N ILE A 283 12.45 12.60 -20.39
CA ILE A 283 13.18 11.35 -20.52
C ILE A 283 13.24 10.71 -19.14
N ILE A 284 12.57 9.56 -19.03
CA ILE A 284 12.43 8.79 -17.81
C ILE A 284 13.15 7.46 -18.01
N THR A 285 14.15 7.21 -17.19
CA THR A 285 14.91 5.95 -17.17
C THR A 285 15.08 5.48 -15.72
N PRO A 286 15.54 4.24 -15.48
CA PRO A 286 15.90 3.80 -14.14
C PRO A 286 17.02 4.63 -13.48
N LYS A 287 17.82 5.37 -14.26
CA LYS A 287 18.92 6.19 -13.73
C LYS A 287 18.53 7.62 -13.43
N GLU A 288 17.72 8.22 -14.29
CA GLU A 288 17.37 9.63 -14.19
C GLU A 288 15.98 9.93 -14.74
N THR A 289 15.42 11.05 -14.29
CA THR A 289 14.24 11.68 -14.87
C THR A 289 14.57 13.13 -15.10
N ARG A 290 14.50 13.56 -16.36
CA ARG A 290 14.86 14.93 -16.77
C ARG A 290 13.89 15.43 -17.84
N VAL A 291 13.72 16.75 -17.88
CA VAL A 291 12.90 17.43 -18.88
C VAL A 291 13.79 18.35 -19.70
N LEU A 292 13.84 18.11 -21.00
CA LEU A 292 14.56 18.94 -21.96
C LEU A 292 13.55 19.74 -22.78
N HIS A 293 13.90 20.95 -23.17
CA HIS A 293 13.04 21.82 -23.97
C HIS A 293 13.68 21.98 -25.34
N VAL A 294 13.12 21.32 -26.35
CA VAL A 294 13.71 21.29 -27.70
C VAL A 294 13.07 22.36 -28.57
N GLY A 295 13.84 23.30 -29.10
CA GLY A 295 13.33 24.34 -29.99
C GLY A 295 12.73 23.72 -31.26
N VAL A 296 11.44 23.98 -31.53
CA VAL A 296 10.69 23.35 -32.64
C VAL A 296 10.34 24.30 -33.79
N GLY A 297 10.41 25.62 -33.57
CA GLY A 297 10.03 26.59 -34.61
C GLY A 297 8.61 26.33 -35.14
N PRO A 298 8.38 26.26 -36.47
CA PRO A 298 7.07 25.97 -37.04
C PRO A 298 6.64 24.49 -36.91
N GLY A 299 7.56 23.59 -36.55
CA GLY A 299 7.30 22.17 -36.35
C GLY A 299 8.55 21.32 -36.61
N LYS A 300 8.75 20.24 -35.83
CA LYS A 300 9.81 19.24 -36.04
C LYS A 300 9.26 17.82 -36.01
N THR A 301 9.86 16.94 -36.81
CA THR A 301 9.58 15.49 -36.78
C THR A 301 10.23 14.83 -35.56
N PHE A 302 9.76 13.65 -35.18
CA PHE A 302 10.33 12.87 -34.09
C PHE A 302 11.85 12.62 -34.28
N ALA A 303 12.28 12.29 -35.50
CA ALA A 303 13.69 12.03 -35.80
C ALA A 303 14.58 13.27 -35.60
N GLU A 304 14.09 14.47 -35.96
CA GLU A 304 14.81 15.72 -35.74
C GLU A 304 14.94 16.04 -34.25
N ILE A 305 13.90 15.77 -33.46
CA ILE A 305 13.93 15.93 -31.99
C ILE A 305 14.93 14.95 -31.37
N MET A 306 14.92 13.68 -31.79
CA MET A 306 15.86 12.68 -31.28
C MET A 306 17.31 13.02 -31.65
N THR A 307 17.54 13.52 -32.86
CA THR A 307 18.86 13.99 -33.29
C THR A 307 19.32 15.18 -32.45
N ALA A 308 18.41 16.12 -32.12
CA ALA A 308 18.76 17.25 -31.28
C ALA A 308 19.17 16.82 -29.86
N ILE A 309 18.56 15.79 -29.30
CA ILE A 309 18.83 15.33 -27.92
C ILE A 309 19.99 14.33 -27.84
N PHE A 310 19.99 13.32 -28.70
CA PHE A 310 20.90 12.16 -28.63
C PHE A 310 21.97 12.15 -29.71
N ASP A 311 21.97 13.12 -30.63
CA ASP A 311 22.83 13.14 -31.83
C ASP A 311 22.70 11.82 -32.60
N LYS A 312 23.73 10.97 -32.61
CA LYS A 312 23.71 9.65 -33.27
C LYS A 312 23.46 8.47 -32.33
N ASN A 313 23.24 8.72 -31.04
CA ASN A 313 23.08 7.68 -30.02
C ASN A 313 21.63 7.22 -29.88
N TYR A 314 20.93 6.99 -30.99
CA TYR A 314 19.59 6.42 -31.01
C TYR A 314 19.41 5.49 -32.21
N GLN A 315 18.49 4.53 -32.09
CA GLN A 315 18.16 3.59 -33.17
C GLN A 315 16.64 3.46 -33.29
N MET A 316 16.17 3.61 -34.53
CA MET A 316 14.79 3.38 -34.92
C MET A 316 14.73 2.28 -35.98
N GLU A 317 13.76 1.38 -35.87
CA GLU A 317 13.49 0.33 -36.84
C GLU A 317 11.98 0.20 -37.03
N ASN A 318 11.50 0.11 -38.28
CA ASN A 318 10.07 -0.01 -38.59
C ASN A 318 9.21 1.08 -37.91
N ASN A 319 9.69 2.32 -37.88
CA ASN A 319 9.09 3.46 -37.18
C ASN A 319 9.00 3.31 -35.64
N GLU A 320 9.63 2.29 -35.05
CA GLU A 320 9.69 2.11 -33.60
C GLU A 320 11.07 2.45 -33.03
N VAL A 321 11.08 3.03 -31.84
CA VAL A 321 12.31 3.20 -31.06
C VAL A 321 12.81 1.83 -30.57
N LYS A 322 14.03 1.46 -30.94
CA LYS A 322 14.73 0.27 -30.40
C LYS A 322 15.69 0.61 -29.28
N LYS A 323 16.35 1.77 -29.38
CA LYS A 323 17.38 2.20 -28.43
C LYS A 323 17.47 3.72 -28.36
N LEU A 324 17.54 4.26 -27.16
CA LEU A 324 17.90 5.66 -26.90
C LEU A 324 19.03 5.68 -25.86
N GLY A 325 20.15 6.30 -26.21
CA GLY A 325 21.35 6.32 -25.37
C GLY A 325 21.86 4.92 -25.06
N GLU A 326 21.88 4.57 -23.78
CA GLU A 326 22.38 3.27 -23.29
C GLU A 326 21.29 2.21 -23.10
N PHE A 327 19.99 2.57 -23.20
CA PHE A 327 18.89 1.66 -22.95
C PHE A 327 18.28 1.15 -24.25
N GLU A 328 18.15 -0.17 -24.34
CA GLU A 328 17.68 -0.90 -25.52
C GLU A 328 16.51 -1.81 -25.15
N ASN A 329 15.52 -1.90 -26.04
CA ASN A 329 14.35 -2.77 -25.83
C ASN A 329 14.79 -4.24 -25.80
N ASN A 330 14.71 -4.86 -24.63
CA ASN A 330 15.16 -6.23 -24.41
C ASN A 330 14.18 -7.06 -23.54
N LEU A 331 13.01 -6.50 -23.20
CA LEU A 331 11.94 -7.26 -22.56
C LEU A 331 11.30 -8.21 -23.58
N GLY A 332 11.21 -9.49 -23.23
CA GLY A 332 10.54 -10.50 -24.06
C GLY A 332 9.04 -10.23 -24.21
N ASP A 333 8.37 -11.03 -25.05
CA ASP A 333 6.92 -11.05 -25.12
C ASP A 333 6.32 -11.73 -23.88
N PHE A 334 5.15 -11.25 -23.48
CA PHE A 334 4.41 -11.71 -22.31
C PHE A 334 2.90 -11.57 -22.56
N THR A 335 2.10 -12.34 -21.83
CA THR A 335 0.63 -12.25 -21.88
C THR A 335 0.10 -11.34 -20.78
N TYR A 336 0.71 -11.40 -19.60
CA TYR A 336 0.32 -10.62 -18.43
C TYR A 336 1.54 -9.94 -17.82
N LEU A 337 1.36 -8.72 -17.31
CA LEU A 337 2.45 -7.98 -16.65
C LEU A 337 3.06 -8.72 -15.46
N LYS A 338 2.30 -9.57 -14.74
CA LYS A 338 2.84 -10.38 -13.64
C LYS A 338 3.96 -11.34 -14.07
N GLU A 339 4.00 -11.77 -15.33
CA GLU A 339 5.01 -12.70 -15.86
C GLU A 339 6.41 -12.06 -15.93
N VAL A 340 6.46 -10.73 -16.03
CA VAL A 340 7.70 -9.96 -16.13
C VAL A 340 8.11 -9.31 -14.80
N ARG A 341 7.44 -9.64 -13.70
CA ARG A 341 7.68 -9.06 -12.36
C ARG A 341 9.12 -9.24 -11.86
N ASP A 342 9.76 -10.33 -12.24
CA ASP A 342 11.15 -10.65 -11.87
C ASP A 342 12.19 -10.04 -12.82
N LYS A 343 11.77 -9.30 -13.85
CA LYS A 343 12.66 -8.70 -14.86
C LYS A 343 13.03 -7.27 -14.48
N ASP A 344 14.00 -7.13 -13.59
CA ASP A 344 14.56 -5.84 -13.15
C ASP A 344 15.56 -5.23 -14.15
N LYS A 345 16.19 -6.06 -14.99
CA LYS A 345 17.21 -5.65 -15.97
C LYS A 345 16.75 -5.66 -17.42
N GLN A 346 15.49 -6.03 -17.66
CA GLN A 346 14.91 -6.05 -19.00
C GLN A 346 13.74 -5.07 -19.06
N GLY A 347 13.66 -4.28 -20.13
CA GLY A 347 12.65 -3.23 -20.29
C GLY A 347 12.37 -2.87 -21.74
N LYS A 348 11.44 -1.93 -21.90
CA LYS A 348 11.02 -1.37 -23.19
C LYS A 348 10.84 0.14 -23.07
N TRP A 349 11.11 0.84 -24.16
CA TRP A 349 10.76 2.23 -24.37
C TRP A 349 9.27 2.36 -24.70
N PHE A 350 8.61 3.26 -24.00
CA PHE A 350 7.25 3.71 -24.28
C PHE A 350 7.30 5.19 -24.68
N ILE A 351 6.60 5.50 -25.76
CA ILE A 351 6.52 6.85 -26.34
C ILE A 351 5.13 7.39 -26.06
N LEU A 352 5.03 8.35 -25.15
CA LEU A 352 3.77 8.95 -24.76
C LEU A 352 3.69 10.39 -25.26
N THR A 353 2.54 10.76 -25.80
CA THR A 353 2.38 12.06 -26.46
C THR A 353 1.10 12.78 -26.05
N SER A 354 0.97 14.03 -26.47
CA SER A 354 -0.32 14.70 -26.58
C SER A 354 -1.27 13.93 -27.51
N PRO A 355 -2.59 14.06 -27.35
CA PRO A 355 -3.55 13.44 -28.25
C PRO A 355 -3.45 14.07 -29.65
N PHE A 356 -3.15 13.25 -30.66
CA PHE A 356 -3.17 13.64 -32.07
C PHE A 356 -3.52 12.45 -32.96
N THR A 357 -3.83 12.73 -34.23
CA THR A 357 -4.15 11.70 -35.22
C THR A 357 -2.89 11.19 -35.92
N GLY A 358 -2.61 9.89 -35.82
CA GLY A 358 -1.54 9.23 -36.56
C GLY A 358 -0.45 8.63 -35.67
N HIS A 359 0.62 8.17 -36.30
CA HIS A 359 1.77 7.59 -35.59
C HIS A 359 2.75 8.70 -35.14
N TYR A 360 3.36 8.53 -33.96
CA TYR A 360 4.23 9.55 -33.36
C TYR A 360 5.46 9.89 -34.22
N SER A 361 5.96 8.93 -35.01
CA SER A 361 7.10 9.16 -35.91
C SER A 361 6.80 10.16 -37.01
N ASP A 362 5.54 10.23 -37.43
CA ASP A 362 5.09 10.97 -38.62
C ASP A 362 4.49 12.34 -38.24
N HIS A 363 4.22 12.54 -36.94
CA HIS A 363 3.70 13.79 -36.41
C HIS A 363 4.75 14.91 -36.45
N HIS A 364 4.28 16.12 -36.76
CA HIS A 364 5.08 17.33 -36.69
C HIS A 364 4.78 18.04 -35.37
N TYR A 365 5.70 17.93 -34.44
CA TYR A 365 5.55 18.47 -33.09
C TYR A 365 5.75 19.99 -33.06
N THR A 366 4.88 20.65 -32.32
CA THR A 366 4.86 22.09 -32.07
C THR A 366 5.08 22.39 -30.58
N ALA A 367 5.18 23.67 -30.22
CA ALA A 367 5.37 24.09 -28.82
C ALA A 367 4.15 23.79 -27.92
N ASN A 368 2.99 23.49 -28.51
CA ASN A 368 1.78 23.11 -27.77
C ASN A 368 1.71 21.61 -27.47
N ASP A 369 2.57 20.81 -28.09
CA ASP A 369 2.63 19.37 -27.85
C ASP A 369 3.53 19.07 -26.64
N HIS A 370 3.55 17.81 -26.22
CA HIS A 370 4.46 17.28 -25.22
C HIS A 370 4.84 15.85 -25.59
N LEU A 371 6.09 15.49 -25.29
CA LEU A 371 6.64 14.18 -25.61
C LEU A 371 7.29 13.58 -24.37
N VAL A 372 6.93 12.34 -24.05
CA VAL A 372 7.48 11.62 -22.91
C VAL A 372 8.05 10.30 -23.39
N LEU A 373 9.34 10.12 -23.13
CA LEU A 373 10.10 8.92 -23.43
C LEU A 373 10.34 8.21 -22.11
N THR A 374 9.67 7.09 -21.87
CA THR A 374 9.84 6.34 -20.64
C THR A 374 10.36 4.94 -20.91
N TYR A 375 11.51 4.60 -20.34
CA TYR A 375 12.03 3.24 -20.33
C TYR A 375 11.58 2.56 -19.04
N ALA A 376 10.67 1.59 -19.18
CA ALA A 376 10.12 0.85 -18.05
C ALA A 376 10.66 -0.58 -18.07
N THR A 377 11.20 -1.01 -16.93
CA THR A 377 11.58 -2.42 -16.72
C THR A 377 10.34 -3.29 -16.52
N GLY A 378 10.45 -4.60 -16.79
CA GLY A 378 9.35 -5.54 -16.56
C GLY A 378 8.86 -5.49 -15.10
N LYS A 379 9.80 -5.35 -14.15
CA LYS A 379 9.49 -5.13 -12.74
C LYS A 379 8.70 -3.84 -12.51
N GLU A 380 9.15 -2.72 -13.05
CA GLU A 380 8.45 -1.43 -12.87
C GLU A 380 7.03 -1.48 -13.45
N LEU A 381 6.84 -2.08 -14.63
CA LEU A 381 5.53 -2.25 -15.24
C LEU A 381 4.60 -3.13 -14.39
N ALA A 382 5.10 -4.28 -13.92
CA ALA A 382 4.31 -5.27 -13.17
C ALA A 382 3.86 -4.79 -11.78
N TYR A 383 4.53 -3.79 -11.21
CA TYR A 383 4.20 -3.20 -9.92
C TYR A 383 3.42 -1.89 -10.03
N GLN A 384 3.05 -1.45 -11.24
CA GLN A 384 2.17 -0.29 -11.37
C GLN A 384 0.76 -0.63 -10.87
N THR A 385 0.32 0.14 -9.89
CA THR A 385 -0.99 -0.04 -9.26
C THR A 385 -2.05 0.71 -10.05
N ASN A 386 -3.10 0.01 -10.48
CA ASN A 386 -4.28 0.59 -11.10
C ASN A 386 -5.23 1.17 -10.06
N GLU A 387 -5.40 0.48 -8.93
CA GLU A 387 -6.30 0.90 -7.86
C GLU A 387 -5.78 0.41 -6.49
N LYS A 388 -5.88 1.25 -5.45
CA LYS A 388 -5.64 0.88 -4.06
C LYS A 388 -6.93 1.06 -3.27
N LEU A 389 -7.36 0.02 -2.57
CA LEU A 389 -8.53 0.04 -1.69
C LEU A 389 -8.07 -0.12 -0.25
N HIS A 390 -8.37 0.88 0.57
CA HIS A 390 -8.14 0.83 2.01
C HIS A 390 -9.46 0.57 2.74
N GLY A 391 -9.47 -0.45 3.58
CA GLY A 391 -10.59 -0.77 4.47
C GLY A 391 -10.14 -0.63 5.92
N LEU A 392 -10.99 -0.03 6.75
CA LEU A 392 -10.71 0.15 8.17
C LEU A 392 -11.95 -0.16 8.99
N TRP A 393 -11.79 -1.02 9.99
CA TRP A 393 -12.83 -1.36 10.94
C TRP A 393 -12.25 -1.29 12.35
N ASP A 394 -12.85 -0.44 13.19
CA ASP A 394 -12.46 -0.24 14.58
C ASP A 394 -12.84 -1.45 15.46
N LYS A 395 -13.96 -2.12 15.15
CA LYS A 395 -14.47 -3.27 15.88
C LYS A 395 -15.09 -4.32 14.95
N VAL A 396 -14.32 -5.36 14.69
CA VAL A 396 -14.73 -6.57 13.98
C VAL A 396 -15.09 -7.66 14.98
N THR A 397 -16.24 -8.31 14.82
CA THR A 397 -16.72 -9.39 15.71
C THR A 397 -17.70 -10.30 14.97
N GLY A 398 -17.83 -11.56 15.39
CA GLY A 398 -18.72 -12.54 14.75
C GLY A 398 -20.22 -12.38 15.05
N GLY A 399 -20.64 -11.41 15.88
CA GLY A 399 -22.05 -11.23 16.20
C GLY A 399 -22.63 -12.45 16.95
N ASP A 400 -23.86 -12.85 16.61
CA ASP A 400 -24.55 -13.97 17.26
C ASP A 400 -24.08 -15.34 16.77
N ASP A 401 -23.78 -15.47 15.47
CA ASP A 401 -23.28 -16.70 14.83
C ASP A 401 -22.04 -16.38 13.98
N TYR A 402 -22.19 -15.53 12.95
CA TYR A 402 -21.07 -14.96 12.21
C TYR A 402 -21.42 -13.57 11.66
N ASN A 403 -20.38 -12.80 11.33
CA ASN A 403 -20.50 -11.57 10.55
C ASN A 403 -19.51 -11.61 9.38
N ILE A 404 -19.87 -10.92 8.29
CA ILE A 404 -19.05 -10.81 7.08
C ILE A 404 -18.68 -9.34 6.89
N TYR A 405 -17.39 -9.10 6.68
CA TYR A 405 -16.80 -7.79 6.48
C TYR A 405 -16.26 -7.70 5.04
N PRO A 406 -16.90 -6.92 4.14
CA PRO A 406 -16.45 -6.79 2.76
C PRO A 406 -15.15 -5.98 2.72
N LEU A 407 -14.09 -6.55 2.13
CA LEU A 407 -12.78 -5.91 2.05
C LEU A 407 -12.60 -5.10 0.76
N GLY A 408 -13.20 -5.56 -0.33
CA GLY A 408 -13.21 -4.86 -1.62
C GLY A 408 -13.00 -5.79 -2.81
N ASN A 409 -12.83 -5.17 -3.98
CA ASN A 409 -12.64 -5.88 -5.25
C ASN A 409 -11.18 -6.31 -5.43
N ILE A 410 -10.99 -7.53 -5.92
CA ILE A 410 -9.68 -8.10 -6.25
C ILE A 410 -9.61 -8.48 -7.74
N SER A 411 -8.40 -8.47 -8.29
CA SER A 411 -8.10 -8.91 -9.65
C SER A 411 -7.06 -10.05 -9.61
N PRO A 412 -6.84 -10.76 -10.73
CA PRO A 412 -5.83 -11.83 -10.80
C PRO A 412 -4.40 -11.42 -10.47
N ASN A 413 -4.09 -10.12 -10.54
CA ASN A 413 -2.75 -9.60 -10.29
C ASN A 413 -2.62 -8.89 -8.95
N SER A 414 -3.69 -8.81 -8.15
CA SER A 414 -3.73 -8.04 -6.90
C SER A 414 -2.81 -8.58 -5.81
N SER A 415 -2.43 -7.71 -4.87
CA SER A 415 -1.92 -8.10 -3.56
C SER A 415 -2.86 -7.61 -2.47
N VAL A 416 -3.03 -8.42 -1.41
CA VAL A 416 -3.90 -8.08 -0.28
C VAL A 416 -3.09 -8.18 1.01
N HIS A 417 -3.20 -7.16 1.84
CA HIS A 417 -2.60 -7.09 3.17
C HIS A 417 -3.69 -6.83 4.20
N LEU A 418 -3.81 -7.69 5.20
CA LEU A 418 -4.75 -7.56 6.32
C LEU A 418 -3.96 -7.46 7.62
N GLU A 419 -4.23 -6.45 8.43
CA GLU A 419 -3.65 -6.28 9.75
C GLU A 419 -4.72 -6.35 10.82
N LEU A 420 -4.57 -7.33 11.71
CA LEU A 420 -5.49 -7.60 12.80
C LEU A 420 -4.88 -7.15 14.13
N TYR A 421 -5.61 -6.27 14.81
CA TYR A 421 -5.22 -5.66 16.07
C TYR A 421 -6.09 -6.23 17.18
N PRO A 422 -5.54 -7.05 18.10
CA PRO A 422 -6.34 -7.76 19.08
C PRO A 422 -7.12 -6.80 19.99
N GLY A 423 -8.40 -7.10 20.20
CA GLY A 423 -9.28 -6.41 21.14
C GLY A 423 -9.52 -7.27 22.38
N ARG A 424 -10.79 -7.59 22.65
CA ARG A 424 -11.19 -8.40 23.82
C ARG A 424 -11.87 -9.70 23.42
N LYS A 425 -11.86 -10.67 24.35
CA LYS A 425 -12.61 -11.92 24.27
C LYS A 425 -13.59 -11.96 25.43
N VAL A 426 -14.88 -12.11 25.10
CA VAL A 426 -15.98 -12.06 26.07
C VAL A 426 -16.91 -13.24 25.84
N GLY A 427 -17.36 -13.88 26.91
CA GLY A 427 -18.30 -14.97 26.79
C GLY A 427 -18.47 -15.74 28.09
N GLU A 428 -18.83 -17.01 27.95
CA GLU A 428 -18.95 -17.94 29.07
C GLU A 428 -18.10 -19.20 28.81
N TYR A 429 -17.41 -19.68 29.84
CA TYR A 429 -16.84 -21.03 29.87
C TYR A 429 -17.76 -21.95 30.67
N ILE A 430 -17.78 -23.24 30.30
CA ILE A 430 -18.44 -24.27 31.08
C ILE A 430 -17.43 -24.88 32.04
N VAL A 431 -17.76 -24.87 33.32
CA VAL A 431 -17.09 -25.67 34.34
C VAL A 431 -18.02 -26.81 34.72
N SER A 432 -17.62 -28.03 34.38
CA SER A 432 -18.37 -29.25 34.70
C SER A 432 -17.78 -29.94 35.92
N GLU A 433 -18.64 -30.34 36.86
CA GLU A 433 -18.28 -31.15 38.02
C GLU A 433 -19.09 -32.45 38.03
N ASP A 434 -18.42 -33.58 38.22
CA ASP A 434 -19.07 -34.86 38.49
C ASP A 434 -19.37 -34.97 39.99
N ARG A 435 -20.63 -35.27 40.34
CA ARG A 435 -21.11 -35.40 41.72
C ARG A 435 -21.96 -36.66 41.87
N ASP A 436 -21.30 -37.80 41.74
CA ASP A 436 -21.97 -39.10 41.80
C ASP A 436 -22.35 -39.47 43.23
N TYR A 437 -23.57 -40.00 43.39
CA TYR A 437 -24.10 -40.46 44.67
C TYR A 437 -24.26 -41.97 44.67
N HIS A 438 -23.51 -42.62 45.55
CA HIS A 438 -23.60 -44.06 45.75
C HIS A 438 -24.04 -44.35 47.18
N GLU A 439 -25.23 -44.95 47.32
CA GLU A 439 -25.62 -45.56 48.59
C GLU A 439 -25.50 -47.08 48.48
N ARG A 440 -24.59 -47.64 49.29
CA ARG A 440 -24.37 -49.09 49.41
C ARG A 440 -24.85 -49.58 50.77
N PRO A 441 -25.25 -50.86 50.87
CA PRO A 441 -25.69 -51.39 52.15
C PRO A 441 -24.59 -51.35 53.21
N ALA A 442 -24.84 -50.65 54.33
CA ALA A 442 -24.11 -50.74 55.58
C ALA A 442 -24.61 -51.92 56.42
N SER A 443 -23.66 -52.63 57.03
CA SER A 443 -23.93 -53.72 57.99
C SER A 443 -24.30 -53.12 59.35
N CYS A 444 -25.48 -53.46 59.86
CA CYS A 444 -25.97 -53.04 61.18
C CYS A 444 -25.70 -54.09 62.28
N GLY A 445 -24.78 -55.03 62.01
CA GLY A 445 -24.50 -56.14 62.90
C GLY A 445 -25.60 -57.23 62.87
N GLN A 446 -25.22 -58.45 63.24
CA GLN A 446 -26.05 -59.67 63.23
C GLN A 446 -26.65 -60.07 61.85
N ASN A 447 -25.83 -60.11 60.78
CA ASN A 447 -26.21 -60.73 59.49
C ASN A 447 -27.58 -60.26 58.92
N ARG A 448 -27.99 -59.03 59.23
CA ARG A 448 -29.20 -58.41 58.67
C ARG A 448 -28.82 -57.15 57.92
N LEU A 449 -29.33 -57.03 56.70
CA LEU A 449 -29.34 -55.79 55.93
C LEU A 449 -30.57 -54.99 56.40
N CYS A 450 -30.40 -54.03 57.31
CA CYS A 450 -31.50 -53.12 57.65
C CYS A 450 -31.52 -51.97 56.65
N GLY A 451 -32.60 -51.94 55.85
CA GLY A 451 -33.13 -50.81 55.09
C GLY A 451 -32.12 -49.83 54.50
N ILE A 452 -31.67 -50.07 53.26
CA ILE A 452 -30.86 -49.11 52.50
C ILE A 452 -31.36 -49.05 51.06
N LEU A 453 -31.45 -47.82 50.54
CA LEU A 453 -31.73 -47.51 49.15
C LEU A 453 -30.52 -47.95 48.32
N GLU A 454 -30.59 -49.11 47.66
CA GLU A 454 -29.56 -49.48 46.68
C GLU A 454 -29.77 -48.60 45.44
N MET A 455 -29.06 -47.46 45.40
CA MET A 455 -29.12 -46.50 44.32
C MET A 455 -27.74 -45.99 43.94
N ASP A 456 -27.55 -45.85 42.64
CA ASP A 456 -26.39 -45.25 42.02
C ASP A 456 -26.87 -44.09 41.15
N CYS A 457 -26.66 -42.85 41.59
CA CYS A 457 -27.17 -41.66 40.91
C CYS A 457 -25.99 -40.86 40.37
N MET A 458 -25.77 -40.92 39.07
CA MET A 458 -24.67 -40.20 38.43
C MET A 458 -25.15 -38.81 38.01
N VAL A 459 -24.48 -37.79 38.54
CA VAL A 459 -24.92 -36.39 38.39
C VAL A 459 -23.76 -35.55 37.87
N LYS A 460 -24.03 -34.80 36.81
CA LYS A 460 -23.13 -33.75 36.32
C LYS A 460 -23.69 -32.39 36.67
N VAL A 461 -22.84 -31.47 37.10
CA VAL A 461 -23.21 -30.09 37.39
C VAL A 461 -22.43 -29.16 36.47
N ASN A 462 -23.14 -28.39 35.66
CA ASN A 462 -22.55 -27.40 34.77
C ASN A 462 -22.76 -25.99 35.32
N PHE A 463 -21.65 -25.26 35.46
CA PHE A 463 -21.63 -23.85 35.78
C PHE A 463 -21.17 -23.04 34.57
N PHE A 464 -21.97 -22.03 34.20
CA PHE A 464 -21.60 -21.06 33.18
C PHE A 464 -20.92 -19.88 33.86
N VAL A 465 -19.62 -19.75 33.65
CA VAL A 465 -18.82 -18.69 34.27
C VAL A 465 -18.53 -17.62 33.22
N PRO A 466 -19.03 -16.38 33.40
CA PRO A 466 -18.73 -15.30 32.48
C PRO A 466 -17.25 -14.91 32.59
N PHE A 467 -16.64 -14.56 31.45
CA PHE A 467 -15.29 -14.06 31.38
C PHE A 467 -15.21 -12.85 30.45
N ASP A 468 -14.21 -12.01 30.72
CA ASP A 468 -13.86 -10.85 29.90
C ASP A 468 -12.35 -10.65 29.99
N GLU A 469 -11.64 -11.06 28.94
CA GLU A 469 -10.18 -11.18 28.88
C GLU A 469 -9.63 -10.45 27.65
N GLU A 470 -8.35 -10.08 27.69
CA GLU A 470 -7.66 -9.56 26.50
C GLU A 470 -7.53 -10.66 25.44
N LEU A 471 -7.82 -10.33 24.17
CA LEU A 471 -7.62 -11.26 23.08
C LEU A 471 -6.13 -11.46 22.84
N LYS A 472 -5.66 -12.70 22.90
CA LYS A 472 -4.30 -13.08 22.51
C LYS A 472 -4.38 -14.03 21.35
N LEU A 473 -3.92 -13.58 20.18
CA LEU A 473 -3.84 -14.42 19.00
C LEU A 473 -2.65 -15.38 19.16
N ASN A 474 -2.92 -16.67 19.08
CA ASN A 474 -1.96 -17.73 19.33
C ASN A 474 -1.06 -17.98 18.11
N LYS A 475 0.26 -18.03 18.32
CA LYS A 475 1.26 -18.21 17.24
C LYS A 475 1.21 -19.59 16.58
N ASP A 476 0.69 -20.58 17.29
CA ASP A 476 0.43 -21.95 16.85
C ASP A 476 -0.86 -22.08 16.03
N LEU A 477 -1.53 -20.96 15.69
CA LEU A 477 -2.72 -20.91 14.84
C LEU A 477 -3.94 -21.65 15.41
N THR A 478 -3.91 -21.95 16.71
CA THR A 478 -5.03 -22.54 17.46
C THR A 478 -5.95 -21.45 18.01
N GLY A 479 -7.12 -21.85 18.51
CA GLY A 479 -8.06 -20.93 19.16
C GLY A 479 -8.87 -20.08 18.16
N GLU A 480 -8.82 -18.77 18.33
CA GLU A 480 -9.70 -17.81 17.65
C GLU A 480 -9.38 -17.66 16.15
N ILE A 481 -8.15 -17.92 15.73
CA ILE A 481 -7.74 -17.85 14.31
C ILE A 481 -8.51 -18.85 13.45
N ILE A 482 -8.86 -20.02 14.00
CA ILE A 482 -9.65 -21.06 13.29
C ILE A 482 -11.05 -20.54 12.90
N ARG A 483 -11.54 -19.52 13.61
CA ARG A 483 -12.86 -18.93 13.40
C ARG A 483 -12.87 -17.81 12.35
N LEU A 484 -11.73 -17.59 11.69
CA LEU A 484 -11.58 -16.62 10.62
C LEU A 484 -11.52 -17.33 9.26
N LYS A 485 -12.35 -16.87 8.33
CA LYS A 485 -12.43 -17.41 6.96
C LYS A 485 -12.38 -16.28 5.95
N LEU A 486 -11.72 -16.50 4.82
CA LEU A 486 -11.81 -15.61 3.67
C LEU A 486 -12.94 -16.08 2.76
N ILE A 487 -13.71 -15.12 2.23
CA ILE A 487 -14.74 -15.38 1.23
C ILE A 487 -14.33 -14.71 -0.07
N ILE A 488 -14.24 -15.48 -1.15
CA ILE A 488 -14.01 -14.95 -2.51
C ILE A 488 -15.16 -15.40 -3.39
N ASN A 489 -15.88 -14.45 -3.99
CA ASN A 489 -17.06 -14.69 -4.86
C ASN A 489 -18.09 -15.66 -4.23
N GLY A 490 -18.27 -15.61 -2.91
CA GLY A 490 -19.20 -16.47 -2.17
C GLY A 490 -18.65 -17.83 -1.75
N HIS A 491 -17.43 -18.20 -2.15
CA HIS A 491 -16.76 -19.42 -1.69
C HIS A 491 -15.96 -19.17 -0.40
N GLU A 492 -16.16 -20.01 0.61
CA GLU A 492 -15.47 -19.90 1.91
C GLU A 492 -14.15 -20.69 1.93
N PHE A 493 -13.10 -20.06 2.46
CA PHE A 493 -11.78 -20.64 2.63
C PHE A 493 -11.31 -20.43 4.08
N ALA A 494 -11.04 -21.52 4.80
CA ALA A 494 -10.47 -21.43 6.14
C ALA A 494 -9.02 -20.92 6.08
N LEU A 495 -8.65 -19.97 6.95
CA LEU A 495 -7.29 -19.42 6.97
C LEU A 495 -6.23 -20.51 7.17
N LEU A 496 -6.50 -21.50 8.04
CA LEU A 496 -5.59 -22.61 8.30
C LEU A 496 -5.21 -23.36 7.02
N ASP A 497 -6.21 -23.73 6.20
CA ASP A 497 -6.01 -24.46 4.95
C ASP A 497 -5.18 -23.63 3.95
N LEU A 498 -5.39 -22.32 3.91
CA LEU A 498 -4.66 -21.41 3.03
C LEU A 498 -3.18 -21.27 3.44
N ILE A 499 -2.90 -21.30 4.73
CA ILE A 499 -1.54 -21.27 5.28
C ILE A 499 -0.81 -22.57 4.95
N GLU A 500 -1.46 -23.71 5.17
CA GLU A 500 -0.90 -25.03 4.84
C GLU A 500 -0.57 -25.16 3.35
N LYS A 501 -1.43 -24.62 2.48
CA LYS A 501 -1.23 -24.55 1.03
C LYS A 501 -0.23 -23.46 0.60
N LYS A 502 0.32 -22.68 1.52
CA LYS A 502 1.21 -21.53 1.26
C LYS A 502 0.62 -20.51 0.28
N SER A 503 -0.70 -20.39 0.27
CA SER A 503 -1.42 -19.40 -0.53
C SER A 503 -1.44 -18.03 0.16
N ILE A 504 -1.23 -18.00 1.48
CA ILE A 504 -1.10 -16.79 2.29
C ILE A 504 0.15 -16.85 3.19
N SER A 505 0.75 -15.70 3.48
CA SER A 505 1.84 -15.52 4.45
C SER A 505 1.32 -14.88 5.73
N LEU A 506 1.86 -15.30 6.87
CA LEU A 506 1.57 -14.71 8.18
C LEU A 506 2.83 -14.15 8.82
N THR A 507 2.74 -12.91 9.30
CA THR A 507 3.81 -12.24 10.03
C THR A 507 3.25 -11.69 11.34
N TRP A 508 4.00 -11.86 12.42
CA TRP A 508 3.64 -11.35 13.75
C TRP A 508 4.45 -10.10 14.04
N ASN A 509 3.78 -8.97 14.22
CA ASN A 509 4.40 -7.70 14.58
C ASN A 509 4.20 -7.44 16.08
N ASP A 510 5.20 -6.88 16.76
CA ASP A 510 5.07 -6.51 18.18
C ASP A 510 4.26 -5.22 18.33
N PRO A 511 3.34 -5.10 19.32
CA PRO A 511 3.06 -6.00 20.45
C PRO A 511 1.89 -7.00 20.22
N GLY A 512 1.92 -7.82 19.16
CA GLY A 512 0.99 -8.95 18.97
C GLY A 512 -0.03 -8.78 17.83
N HIS A 513 0.26 -7.94 16.85
CA HIS A 513 -0.55 -7.77 15.65
C HIS A 513 -0.29 -8.90 14.66
N LEU A 514 -1.35 -9.39 14.02
CA LEU A 514 -1.26 -10.42 12.98
C LEU A 514 -1.38 -9.74 11.61
N HIS A 515 -0.32 -9.83 10.81
CA HIS A 515 -0.30 -9.43 9.41
C HIS A 515 -0.53 -10.66 8.53
N ILE A 516 -1.53 -10.60 7.67
CA ILE A 516 -1.88 -11.62 6.68
C ILE A 516 -1.64 -11.03 5.29
N GLU A 517 -0.79 -11.67 4.50
CA GLU A 517 -0.49 -11.26 3.13
C GLU A 517 -0.97 -12.32 2.14
N ILE A 518 -1.68 -11.87 1.12
CA ILE A 518 -2.07 -12.64 -0.07
C ILE A 518 -1.32 -12.03 -1.25
N SER A 519 -0.21 -12.65 -1.62
CA SER A 519 0.65 -12.18 -2.72
C SER A 519 0.10 -12.48 -4.11
N ASP A 520 -0.77 -13.49 -4.21
CA ASP A 520 -1.42 -13.92 -5.45
C ASP A 520 -2.76 -14.60 -5.15
N PRO A 521 -3.88 -13.87 -5.27
CA PRO A 521 -5.22 -14.42 -5.05
C PRO A 521 -5.57 -15.59 -5.96
N THR A 522 -4.93 -15.72 -7.13
CA THR A 522 -5.21 -16.83 -8.07
C THR A 522 -4.75 -18.18 -7.55
N LYS A 523 -3.87 -18.20 -6.55
CA LYS A 523 -3.48 -19.44 -5.83
C LYS A 523 -4.59 -19.97 -4.92
N ILE A 524 -5.53 -19.11 -4.52
CA ILE A 524 -6.68 -19.48 -3.69
C ILE A 524 -7.81 -19.98 -4.58
N MET A 525 -8.16 -19.19 -5.60
CA MET A 525 -9.23 -19.47 -6.55
C MET A 525 -8.92 -18.81 -7.88
N GLU A 526 -9.24 -19.47 -9.00
CA GLU A 526 -9.11 -18.87 -10.33
C GLU A 526 -10.03 -17.64 -10.43
N LEU A 527 -9.45 -16.50 -10.82
CA LEU A 527 -10.16 -15.22 -10.95
C LEU A 527 -10.23 -14.82 -12.43
N GLN A 528 -11.39 -14.35 -12.86
CA GLN A 528 -11.56 -13.79 -14.21
C GLN A 528 -11.32 -12.28 -14.20
N GLU A 529 -10.60 -11.77 -15.20
CA GLU A 529 -10.32 -10.32 -15.32
C GLU A 529 -11.57 -9.48 -15.64
N ALA A 530 -12.56 -10.09 -16.30
CA ALA A 530 -13.76 -9.39 -16.75
C ALA A 530 -14.88 -9.33 -15.70
N GLU A 531 -14.74 -10.07 -14.60
CA GLU A 531 -15.75 -10.15 -13.54
C GLU A 531 -15.30 -9.35 -12.31
N GLU A 532 -16.27 -8.74 -11.60
CA GLU A 532 -16.02 -8.12 -10.30
C GLU A 532 -15.82 -9.22 -9.25
N ASN A 533 -14.56 -9.52 -8.94
CA ASN A 533 -14.25 -10.48 -7.88
C ASN A 533 -14.20 -9.75 -6.53
N VAL A 534 -14.94 -10.22 -5.53
CA VAL A 534 -15.05 -9.57 -4.21
C VAL A 534 -14.43 -10.43 -3.13
N LEU A 535 -13.56 -9.83 -2.32
CA LEU A 535 -12.98 -10.43 -1.13
C LEU A 535 -13.69 -9.94 0.13
N SER A 536 -14.01 -10.85 1.04
CA SER A 536 -14.56 -10.54 2.37
C SER A 536 -13.90 -11.38 3.46
N LEU A 537 -13.90 -10.87 4.70
CA LEU A 537 -13.51 -11.60 5.89
C LEU A 537 -14.75 -12.03 6.67
N LYS A 538 -14.91 -13.33 6.91
CA LYS A 538 -15.95 -13.89 7.79
C LYS A 538 -15.34 -14.20 9.15
N VAL A 539 -16.02 -13.74 10.20
CA VAL A 539 -15.65 -14.01 11.59
C VAL A 539 -16.77 -14.79 12.24
N GLU A 540 -16.46 -15.98 12.75
CA GLU A 540 -17.40 -16.88 13.41
C GLU A 540 -17.32 -16.74 14.94
N THR A 541 -18.49 -16.72 15.57
CA THR A 541 -18.65 -16.78 17.03
C THR A 541 -18.76 -18.24 17.42
N PHE A 542 -18.09 -18.65 18.51
CA PHE A 542 -18.35 -19.99 19.04
C PHE A 542 -19.70 -20.01 19.73
N VAL A 543 -20.56 -20.93 19.27
CA VAL A 543 -21.87 -21.20 19.84
C VAL A 543 -21.86 -22.62 20.41
N GLY A 544 -22.03 -22.73 21.72
CA GLY A 544 -22.21 -24.01 22.40
C GLY A 544 -23.62 -24.10 22.98
N ARG A 545 -24.15 -25.30 23.11
CA ARG A 545 -25.42 -25.56 23.80
C ARG A 545 -25.23 -26.71 24.76
N ASP A 546 -25.45 -26.46 26.04
CA ASP A 546 -25.33 -27.49 27.07
C ASP A 546 -26.35 -27.24 28.20
N PHE A 547 -26.53 -28.22 29.06
CA PHE A 547 -27.45 -28.10 30.19
C PHE A 547 -26.92 -27.16 31.27
N GLN A 548 -27.83 -26.50 31.98
CA GLN A 548 -27.52 -25.62 33.11
C GLN A 548 -27.93 -26.25 34.45
N GLY A 549 -27.02 -26.13 35.44
CA GLY A 549 -27.25 -26.67 36.78
C GLY A 549 -26.94 -28.15 36.85
N ALA A 550 -27.69 -28.89 37.66
CA ALA A 550 -27.45 -30.30 37.91
C ALA A 550 -28.29 -31.19 36.99
N LYS A 551 -27.64 -32.17 36.35
CA LYS A 551 -28.26 -33.14 35.45
C LYS A 551 -28.04 -34.55 35.98
N LEU A 552 -29.14 -35.25 36.23
CA LEU A 552 -29.11 -36.70 36.42
C LEU A 552 -28.96 -37.33 35.03
N TYR A 553 -27.81 -37.94 34.74
CA TYR A 553 -27.56 -38.55 33.43
C TYR A 553 -27.67 -40.08 33.46
N GLU A 554 -27.45 -40.69 34.62
CA GLU A 554 -27.61 -42.14 34.81
C GLU A 554 -28.15 -42.45 36.21
N ALA A 555 -28.96 -43.51 36.30
CA ALA A 555 -29.54 -43.99 37.56
C ALA A 555 -29.59 -45.52 37.58
N GLY A 556 -28.82 -46.12 38.49
CA GLY A 556 -28.68 -47.56 38.71
C GLY A 556 -29.18 -48.03 40.08
N GLY A 557 -29.18 -49.35 40.28
CA GLY A 557 -29.64 -49.99 41.52
C GLY A 557 -31.15 -50.27 41.57
N GLN A 558 -31.57 -51.07 42.56
CA GLN A 558 -32.98 -51.45 42.75
C GLN A 558 -33.88 -50.24 43.09
N HIS A 559 -33.31 -49.18 43.66
CA HIS A 559 -34.02 -48.00 44.14
C HIS A 559 -33.73 -46.76 43.28
N ARG A 560 -33.36 -46.95 42.01
CA ARG A 560 -33.03 -45.87 41.06
C ARG A 560 -34.09 -44.77 40.92
N LEU A 561 -35.38 -45.07 41.17
CA LEU A 561 -36.47 -44.08 41.13
C LEU A 561 -36.41 -43.08 42.31
N SER A 562 -35.53 -43.32 43.30
CA SER A 562 -35.26 -42.38 44.38
C SER A 562 -34.22 -41.32 44.01
N CYS A 563 -33.43 -41.53 42.95
CA CYS A 563 -32.40 -40.58 42.49
C CYS A 563 -32.94 -39.16 42.24
N PRO A 564 -34.12 -38.97 41.62
CA PRO A 564 -34.71 -37.63 41.49
C PRO A 564 -34.99 -36.94 42.81
N SER A 565 -35.37 -37.68 43.87
CA SER A 565 -35.59 -37.12 45.20
C SER A 565 -34.29 -36.65 45.86
N VAL A 566 -33.22 -37.43 45.69
CA VAL A 566 -31.88 -37.11 46.21
C VAL A 566 -31.36 -35.86 45.52
N LEU A 567 -31.40 -35.84 44.18
CA LEU A 567 -30.93 -34.71 43.40
C LEU A 567 -31.78 -33.46 43.67
N ALA A 568 -33.10 -33.56 43.69
CA ALA A 568 -33.97 -32.42 43.98
C ALA A 568 -33.67 -31.79 45.35
N SER A 569 -33.44 -32.64 46.37
CA SER A 569 -33.08 -32.17 47.72
C SER A 569 -31.71 -31.49 47.74
N ALA A 570 -30.71 -32.09 47.07
CA ALA A 570 -29.38 -31.50 46.94
C ALA A 570 -29.41 -30.16 46.19
N SER A 571 -30.10 -30.10 45.04
CA SER A 571 -30.30 -28.91 44.22
C SER A 571 -30.99 -27.77 44.98
N MET A 572 -32.03 -28.07 45.77
CA MET A 572 -32.69 -27.06 46.62
C MET A 572 -31.75 -26.53 47.71
N ASN A 573 -30.95 -27.40 48.33
CA ASN A 573 -29.98 -27.00 49.36
C ASN A 573 -28.83 -26.17 48.78
N TRP A 574 -28.32 -26.55 47.60
CA TRP A 574 -27.23 -25.87 46.91
C TRP A 574 -27.69 -24.64 46.13
N ARG A 575 -29.01 -24.43 46.00
CA ARG A 575 -29.63 -23.40 45.15
C ARG A 575 -29.18 -23.50 43.70
N ILE A 576 -28.99 -24.73 43.22
CA ILE A 576 -28.61 -25.04 41.83
C ILE A 576 -29.85 -25.61 41.12
N PRO A 577 -30.25 -25.08 39.96
CA PRO A 577 -31.39 -25.60 39.21
C PRO A 577 -31.13 -27.02 38.69
N VAL A 578 -32.20 -27.77 38.41
CA VAL A 578 -32.10 -29.07 37.74
C VAL A 578 -32.30 -28.90 36.24
N SER A 579 -31.45 -29.53 35.43
CA SER A 579 -31.60 -29.51 33.98
C SER A 579 -32.84 -30.27 33.52
N GLU A 580 -33.60 -29.69 32.60
CA GLU A 580 -34.71 -30.36 31.93
C GLU A 580 -34.29 -31.56 31.07
N SER A 581 -33.02 -31.66 30.70
CA SER A 581 -32.47 -32.83 30.00
C SER A 581 -32.05 -33.97 30.93
N SER A 582 -32.41 -33.91 32.22
CA SER A 582 -32.22 -35.01 33.18
C SER A 582 -33.07 -36.23 32.85
N ILE A 583 -32.55 -37.44 33.08
CA ILE A 583 -33.37 -38.65 33.03
C ILE A 583 -34.41 -38.64 34.18
N LEU A 584 -35.50 -39.38 33.99
CA LEU A 584 -36.60 -39.46 34.98
C LEU A 584 -37.22 -38.08 35.32
N MET A 585 -37.19 -37.12 34.39
CA MET A 585 -37.62 -35.75 34.60
C MET A 585 -39.04 -35.62 35.18
N GLU A 586 -39.96 -36.51 34.77
CA GLU A 586 -41.33 -36.55 35.28
C GLU A 586 -41.40 -36.70 36.83
N GLN A 587 -40.43 -37.38 37.43
CA GLN A 587 -40.37 -37.59 38.88
C GLN A 587 -39.94 -36.33 39.64
N PHE A 588 -39.39 -35.33 38.95
CA PHE A 588 -39.06 -34.03 39.53
C PHE A 588 -40.30 -33.13 39.68
N ASN A 589 -41.43 -33.43 39.02
CA ASN A 589 -42.63 -32.58 39.03
C ASN A 589 -43.18 -32.32 40.44
N GLN A 590 -43.16 -33.31 41.32
CA GLN A 590 -43.59 -33.15 42.72
C GLN A 590 -42.70 -32.17 43.50
N PHE A 591 -41.43 -32.01 43.12
CA PHE A 591 -40.49 -31.07 43.72
C PHE A 591 -40.58 -29.68 43.09
N ARG A 592 -40.96 -29.57 41.81
CA ARG A 592 -41.25 -28.28 41.15
C ARG A 592 -42.37 -27.53 41.87
N VAL A 593 -43.43 -28.23 42.27
CA VAL A 593 -44.52 -27.66 43.09
C VAL A 593 -44.01 -27.15 44.45
N ARG A 594 -42.90 -27.70 44.95
CA ARG A 594 -42.24 -27.31 46.21
C ARG A 594 -41.13 -26.26 46.03
N GLY A 595 -41.00 -25.67 44.84
CA GLY A 595 -40.05 -24.59 44.56
C GLY A 595 -38.73 -25.03 43.93
N LEU A 596 -38.59 -26.29 43.48
CA LEU A 596 -37.43 -26.70 42.67
C LEU A 596 -37.47 -25.97 41.32
N ILE A 597 -36.38 -25.26 41.00
CA ILE A 597 -36.20 -24.60 39.72
C ILE A 597 -35.64 -25.60 38.71
N THR A 598 -36.29 -25.71 37.56
CA THR A 598 -35.79 -26.47 36.42
C THR A 598 -35.46 -25.52 35.28
N LEU A 599 -34.35 -25.75 34.57
CA LEU A 599 -33.93 -24.91 33.45
C LEU A 599 -33.72 -25.74 32.19
N PRO A 600 -34.13 -25.23 31.02
CA PRO A 600 -33.79 -25.83 29.74
C PRO A 600 -32.28 -25.72 29.49
N ASP A 601 -31.81 -26.43 28.46
CA ASP A 601 -30.43 -26.26 28.00
C ASP A 601 -30.17 -24.81 27.57
N LYS A 602 -29.01 -24.29 27.95
CA LYS A 602 -28.59 -22.91 27.70
C LYS A 602 -27.62 -22.88 26.52
N THR A 603 -27.90 -22.00 25.56
CA THR A 603 -26.92 -21.62 24.54
C THR A 603 -25.97 -20.58 25.13
N TYR A 604 -24.68 -20.77 24.95
CA TYR A 604 -23.64 -19.86 25.41
C TYR A 604 -22.70 -19.50 24.26
N TYR A 605 -22.09 -18.33 24.36
CA TYR A 605 -21.29 -17.75 23.30
C TYR A 605 -19.89 -17.43 23.80
N GLN A 606 -18.90 -17.56 22.91
CA GLN A 606 -17.58 -16.99 23.12
C GLN A 606 -17.25 -16.10 21.93
N ARG A 607 -17.39 -14.80 22.14
CA ARG A 607 -17.14 -13.76 21.16
C ARG A 607 -15.74 -13.19 21.37
N PHE A 608 -15.18 -12.70 20.29
CA PHE A 608 -13.99 -11.88 20.35
C PHE A 608 -14.15 -10.70 19.40
N ASP A 609 -13.41 -9.64 19.69
CA ASP A 609 -13.30 -8.48 18.82
C ASP A 609 -11.85 -8.10 18.56
N PHE A 610 -11.63 -7.50 17.40
CA PHE A 610 -10.36 -6.96 16.96
C PHE A 610 -10.60 -5.78 16.02
N ALA A 611 -9.64 -4.87 15.90
CA ALA A 611 -9.63 -3.89 14.81
C ALA A 611 -8.97 -4.51 13.58
N LEU A 612 -9.47 -4.16 12.40
CA LEU A 612 -9.00 -4.66 11.11
C LEU A 612 -8.62 -3.50 10.21
N SER A 613 -7.44 -3.59 9.60
CA SER A 613 -7.02 -2.75 8.49
C SER A 613 -6.79 -3.64 7.28
N SER A 614 -7.26 -3.24 6.10
CA SER A 614 -7.02 -3.93 4.85
C SER A 614 -6.47 -2.99 3.79
N LEU A 615 -5.48 -3.45 3.04
CA LEU A 615 -5.03 -2.82 1.80
C LEU A 615 -5.10 -3.84 0.67
N ILE A 616 -5.89 -3.54 -0.35
CA ILE A 616 -5.89 -4.26 -1.62
C ILE A 616 -5.21 -3.36 -2.65
N SER A 617 -4.14 -3.86 -3.28
CA SER A 617 -3.49 -3.21 -4.42
C SER A 617 -3.79 -3.99 -5.68
N ASN A 618 -4.63 -3.44 -6.55
CA ASN A 618 -4.95 -3.99 -7.86
C ASN A 618 -3.92 -3.47 -8.86
N PHE A 619 -3.05 -4.33 -9.36
CA PHE A 619 -2.03 -3.95 -10.35
C PHE A 619 -2.61 -3.96 -11.77
N HIS A 620 -1.97 -3.24 -12.69
CA HIS A 620 -2.28 -3.35 -14.11
C HIS A 620 -2.03 -4.79 -14.60
N ASN A 621 -2.85 -5.25 -15.53
CA ASN A 621 -2.72 -6.55 -16.20
C ASN A 621 -2.00 -6.41 -17.52
#